data_AF-A0A2U8WDV2-F1
#
_entry.id   AF-A0A2U8WDV2-F1
#
_cell.length_a   1.000
_cell.length_b   1.000
_cell.length_c   1.000
_cell.angle_alpha   90.00
_cell.angle_beta   90.00
_cell.angle_gamma   90.00
#
_symmetry.space_group_name_H-M   'P 1'
#
loop_
_entity.id
_entity.type
_entity.pdbx_description
1 polymer ?
#
loop_
_entity_poly.entity_id
_entity_poly.type
_entity_poly.pdbx_seq_one_letter_code
_entity_poly.pdbx_strand_id
1 'polypeptide(L)' 'MRQIGTFALQIEPATTATPTRVSIVVSGAPQDEQTVIHLSPDCVTLDEFEGQINGLQDELDLLRAEARRAFADNAGHA' A
#
# COMPACT_ATOMS: atom_id res chain seq x y z
N MET A 1 9.47 -4.41 5.36
CA MET A 1 8.78 -3.55 4.38
C MET A 1 9.16 -4.06 2.99
N ARG A 2 8.18 -4.32 2.14
CA ARG A 2 8.40 -4.65 0.73
C ARG A 2 7.83 -3.49 -0.09
N GLN A 3 8.68 -2.86 -0.89
CA GLN A 3 8.30 -1.71 -1.71
C GLN A 3 7.81 -2.19 -3.08
N ILE A 4 6.66 -1.68 -3.53
CA ILE A 4 6.13 -1.89 -4.88
C ILE A 4 5.82 -0.51 -5.46
N GLY A 5 6.74 0.03 -6.26
CA GLY A 5 6.53 1.32 -6.92
C GLY A 5 6.27 2.45 -5.91
N THR A 6 5.09 3.07 -6.05
CA THR A 6 4.65 4.25 -5.28
C THR A 6 4.27 3.88 -3.84
N PHE A 7 3.70 2.70 -3.66
CA PHE A 7 3.22 2.22 -2.36
C PHE A 7 4.18 1.19 -1.75
N ALA A 8 4.16 1.09 -0.43
CA ALA A 8 4.80 -0.02 0.26
C ALA A 8 3.87 -0.58 1.33
N LEU A 9 3.99 -1.89 1.56
CA LEU A 9 3.25 -2.58 2.61
C LEU A 9 4.13 -2.70 3.85
N GLN A 10 3.61 -2.21 4.97
CA GLN A 10 4.14 -2.47 6.29
C GLN A 10 3.25 -3.51 6.96
N ILE A 11 3.85 -4.65 7.31
CA ILE A 11 3.21 -5.74 8.03
C ILE A 11 3.86 -5.83 9.40
N GLU A 12 3.04 -5.71 10.43
CA GLU A 12 3.39 -6.00 11.82
C GLU A 12 2.75 -7.34 12.17
N PRO A 13 3.52 -8.43 12.30
CA PRO A 13 2.98 -9.76 12.63
C PRO A 13 2.28 -9.77 13.99
N ALA A 14 1.36 -10.71 14.17
CA ALA A 14 0.73 -10.93 15.46
C ALA A 14 1.77 -11.25 16.55
N THR A 15 1.50 -10.76 17.75
CA THR A 15 2.21 -11.12 18.98
C THR A 15 1.21 -11.73 19.96
N THR A 16 1.68 -12.20 21.11
CA THR A 16 0.79 -12.67 22.19
C THR A 16 -0.14 -11.58 22.72
N ALA A 17 0.18 -10.30 22.50
CA ALA A 17 -0.58 -9.16 23.00
C ALA A 17 -1.39 -8.43 21.92
N THR A 18 -1.07 -8.60 20.63
CA THR A 18 -1.67 -7.82 19.54
C THR A 18 -1.89 -8.66 18.28
N PRO A 19 -3.02 -8.49 17.58
CA PRO A 19 -3.23 -9.15 16.29
C PRO A 19 -2.30 -8.57 15.22
N THR A 20 -2.19 -9.26 14.08
CA THR A 20 -1.48 -8.76 12.89
C THR A 20 -2.06 -7.43 12.44
N ARG A 21 -1.19 -6.46 12.15
CA ARG A 21 -1.56 -5.15 11.61
C ARG A 21 -0.89 -4.96 10.26
N VAL A 22 -1.63 -4.40 9.32
CA VAL A 22 -1.11 -4.09 7.99
C VAL A 22 -1.48 -2.65 7.68
N SER A 23 -0.50 -1.87 7.24
CA SER A 23 -0.70 -0.50 6.76
C SER A 23 0.01 -0.31 5.42
N ILE A 24 -0.54 0.61 4.62
CA ILE A 24 0.08 1.04 3.37
C ILE A 24 0.77 2.37 3.65
N VAL A 25 2.00 2.51 3.18
CA VAL A 25 2.76 3.75 3.23
C VAL A 25 3.10 4.22 1.82
N VAL A 26 3.21 5.53 1.63
CA VAL A 26 3.66 6.14 0.39
C VAL A 26 5.10 6.61 0.58
N SER A 27 6.01 6.19 -0.30
CA SER A 27 7.42 6.59 -0.24
C SER A 27 7.57 8.11 -0.42
N GLY A 28 8.28 8.78 0.49
CA GLY A 28 8.51 10.24 0.41
C GLY A 28 7.40 11.10 1.03
N ALA A 29 6.35 10.49 1.59
CA ALA A 29 5.36 11.18 2.40
C ALA A 29 6.02 11.79 3.65
N PRO A 30 5.93 13.11 3.88
CA PRO A 30 6.29 13.64 5.19
C PRO A 30 5.32 13.06 6.23
N GLN A 31 5.84 12.73 7.40
CA GLN A 31 5.06 12.14 8.51
C GLN A 31 4.09 13.15 9.17
N ASP A 32 3.97 14.36 8.62
CA ASP A 32 3.18 15.45 9.17
C ASP A 32 1.83 15.56 8.46
N GLU A 33 0.78 15.86 9.22
CA GLU A 33 -0.64 15.72 8.84
C GLU A 33 -1.11 16.71 7.77
N GLN A 34 -0.24 17.62 7.30
CA GLN A 34 -0.61 18.78 6.48
C GLN A 34 -0.01 18.82 5.08
N THR A 35 0.77 17.81 4.67
CA THR A 35 1.40 17.86 3.32
C THR A 35 0.62 17.07 2.30
N VAL A 36 0.32 17.72 1.18
CA VAL A 36 -0.25 17.08 -0.01
C VAL A 36 0.87 16.32 -0.75
N ILE A 37 0.61 15.05 -1.08
CA ILE A 37 1.54 14.21 -1.84
C ILE A 37 0.93 13.94 -3.21
N HIS A 38 1.69 14.25 -4.25
CA HIS A 38 1.32 13.97 -5.63
C HIS A 38 1.76 12.54 -5.98
N LEU A 39 0.79 11.66 -6.29
CA LEU A 39 1.04 10.24 -6.59
C LEU A 39 1.24 9.95 -8.09
N SER A 40 0.97 10.95 -8.94
CA SER A 40 1.15 10.87 -10.39
C SER A 40 1.87 12.14 -10.88
N PRO A 41 2.53 12.09 -12.05
CA PRO A 41 2.97 13.30 -12.73
C PRO A 41 1.78 14.15 -13.19
N ASP A 42 2.05 15.41 -13.58
CA ASP A 42 1.05 16.27 -14.21
C ASP A 42 0.62 15.66 -15.56
N CYS A 43 -0.65 15.30 -15.66
CA CYS A 43 -1.26 14.75 -16.87
C CYS A 43 -1.93 15.86 -17.67
N VAL A 44 -1.74 15.89 -18.99
CA VAL A 44 -2.34 16.93 -19.86
C VAL A 44 -3.48 16.40 -20.72
N THR A 45 -3.72 15.09 -20.68
CA THR A 45 -4.85 14.43 -21.30
C THR A 45 -5.56 13.49 -20.32
N LEU A 46 -6.81 13.17 -20.60
CA LEU A 46 -7.58 12.21 -19.81
C LEU A 46 -6.99 10.79 -19.91
N ASP A 47 -6.58 10.37 -21.11
CA ASP A 47 -6.03 9.03 -21.37
C ASP A 47 -4.74 8.78 -20.55
N GLU A 48 -3.84 9.76 -20.50
CA GLU A 48 -2.65 9.68 -19.65
C GLU A 48 -3.02 9.54 -18.16
N PHE A 49 -4.00 10.33 -17.69
CA PHE A 49 -4.44 10.28 -16.30
C PHE A 49 -5.11 8.95 -15.95
N GLU A 50 -5.96 8.42 -16.85
CA GLU A 50 -6.57 7.10 -16.70
C GLU A 50 -5.49 5.99 -16.68
N GLY A 51 -4.46 6.11 -17.51
CA GLY A 51 -3.29 5.22 -17.47
C GLY A 51 -2.56 5.25 -16.13
N GLN A 52 -2.34 6.44 -15.55
CA GLN A 52 -1.73 6.57 -14.21
C GLN A 52 -2.62 5.94 -13.12
N ILE A 53 -3.93 6.16 -13.17
CA ILE A 53 -4.87 5.55 -12.22
C ILE A 53 -4.80 4.02 -12.29
N ASN A 54 -4.82 3.45 -13.49
CA ASN A 54 -4.76 2.00 -13.67
C ASN A 54 -3.46 1.42 -13.08
N GLY A 55 -2.32 2.05 -13.31
CA GLY A 55 -1.04 1.63 -12.72
C GLY A 55 -1.06 1.66 -11.19
N LEU A 56 -1.60 2.72 -10.59
CA LEU A 56 -1.75 2.81 -9.13
C LEU A 56 -2.70 1.74 -8.58
N GLN A 57 -3.77 1.41 -9.31
CA GLN A 57 -4.69 0.33 -8.94
C GLN A 57 -4.01 -1.03 -8.99
N ASP A 58 -3.21 -1.31 -10.03
CA ASP A 58 -2.46 -2.56 -10.15
C ASP A 58 -1.48 -2.75 -8.97
N GLU A 59 -0.77 -1.69 -8.57
CA GLU A 59 0.10 -1.71 -7.38
C GLU A 59 -0.70 -2.03 -6.10
N LEU A 60 -1.83 -1.37 -5.88
CA LEU A 60 -2.69 -1.61 -4.72
C LEU A 60 -3.30 -3.01 -4.70
N ASP A 61 -3.60 -3.58 -5.87
CA ASP A 61 -4.12 -4.93 -6.00
C ASP A 61 -3.07 -5.99 -5.62
N LEU A 62 -1.80 -5.76 -5.99
CA LEU A 62 -0.67 -6.58 -5.51
C LEU A 62 -0.55 -6.51 -3.98
N LEU A 63 -0.61 -5.30 -3.40
CA LEU A 63 -0.56 -5.14 -1.94
C LEU A 63 -1.74 -5.80 -1.24
N ARG A 64 -2.94 -5.75 -1.84
CA ARG A 64 -4.13 -6.43 -1.32
C ARG A 64 -3.93 -7.94 -1.28
N ALA A 65 -3.33 -8.52 -2.32
CA ALA A 65 -3.03 -9.95 -2.36
C ALA A 65 -2.03 -10.34 -1.25
N GLU A 66 -1.00 -9.53 -1.02
CA GLU A 66 -0.01 -9.75 0.04
C GLU A 66 -0.62 -9.60 1.44
N ALA A 67 -1.43 -8.57 1.68
CA ALA A 67 -2.14 -8.38 2.95
C ALA A 67 -3.06 -9.57 3.26
N ARG A 68 -3.80 -10.08 2.25
CA ARG A 68 -4.64 -11.28 2.40
C ARG A 68 -3.82 -12.49 2.86
N ARG A 69 -2.62 -12.70 2.29
CA ARG A 69 -1.72 -13.77 2.71
C ARG A 69 -1.26 -13.58 4.16
N ALA A 70 -0.84 -12.38 4.53
CA ALA A 70 -0.40 -12.06 5.88
C ALA A 70 -1.47 -12.35 6.95
N PHE A 71 -2.75 -12.07 6.65
CA PHE A 71 -3.85 -12.42 7.55
C PHE A 71 -4.19 -13.92 7.54
N ALA A 72 -4.10 -14.58 6.38
CA ALA A 72 -4.36 -16.02 6.26
C ALA A 72 -3.31 -16.88 7.00
N ASP A 73 -2.03 -16.52 6.94
CA ASP A 73 -0.95 -17.25 7.61
C ASP A 73 -1.11 -17.24 9.15
N ASN A 74 -1.73 -16.20 9.70
CA ASN A 74 -2.03 -16.10 11.13
C ASN A 74 -3.33 -16.80 11.56
N ALA A 75 -4.22 -17.13 10.61
CA ALA A 75 -5.45 -17.88 10.90
C ALA A 75 -5.20 -19.40 11.12
N GLY A 76 -4.01 -19.91 10.79
CA GLY A 76 -3.61 -21.30 10.98
C GLY A 76 -3.02 -21.66 12.35
N HIS A 77 -2.95 -20.71 13.29
CA HIS A 77 -2.31 -20.88 14.61
C HIS A 77 -3.30 -20.67 15.78
N ALA A 78 -4.58 -21.04 15.58
CA ALA A 78 -5.61 -21.03 16.63
C ALA A 78 -5.75 -22.42 17.28
#